data_AF-A0A6M3Y1D4-F1
#
_entry.id   AF-A0A6M3Y1D4-F1
#
_cell.length_a   1.000
_cell.length_b   1.000
_cell.length_c   1.000
_cell.angle_alpha   90.00
_cell.angle_beta   90.00
_cell.angle_gamma   90.00
#
_symmetry.space_group_name_H-M   'P 1'
#
loop_
_entity.id
_entity.type
_entity.pdbx_description
1 polymer ?
#
loop_
_entity_poly.entity_id
_entity_poly.type
_entity_poly.pdbx_seq_one_letter_code
_entity_poly.pdbx_strand_id
1 'polypeptide(L)'
;MVTPHHYYYRSGYGHLKYDLENGIILCRKCHFALHFGKDPKKIEDRIREVRGRKWENRLFKKSKEKHYSYQTIDYYNKIIKQLQKL
;
A
#
# COMPACT_ATOMS: atom_id res chain seq x y z
N MET A 1 5.88 16.45 -16.43
CA MET A 1 4.90 16.31 -15.34
C MET A 1 5.09 14.96 -14.66
N VAL A 2 5.23 14.97 -13.34
CA VAL A 2 5.30 13.77 -12.50
C VAL A 2 3.97 13.57 -11.80
N THR A 3 3.59 12.32 -11.54
CA THR A 3 2.31 11.94 -10.96
C THR A 3 2.58 10.99 -9.78
N PRO A 4 2.05 11.29 -8.59
CA PRO A 4 2.10 10.36 -7.47
C PRO A 4 1.22 9.14 -7.74
N HIS A 5 1.69 7.97 -7.32
CA HIS A 5 1.02 6.69 -7.50
C HIS A 5 1.24 5.79 -6.29
N HIS A 6 0.28 4.92 -6.00
CA HIS A 6 0.41 3.90 -4.95
C HIS A 6 0.97 2.62 -5.55
N TYR A 7 2.10 2.11 -5.03
CA TYR A 7 2.67 0.85 -5.51
C TYR A 7 1.73 -0.33 -5.24
N TYR A 8 1.23 -0.46 -4.01
CA TYR A 8 0.08 -1.30 -3.69
C TYR A 8 -1.20 -0.48 -3.85
N TYR A 9 -2.08 -0.94 -4.74
CA TYR A 9 -3.30 -0.24 -5.10
C TYR A 9 -4.24 -0.04 -3.91
N ARG A 10 -4.87 1.14 -3.87
CA ARG A 10 -5.69 1.60 -2.73
C ARG A 10 -6.87 0.68 -2.39
N SER A 11 -7.53 0.06 -3.38
CA SER A 11 -8.72 -0.75 -3.14
C SER A 11 -8.42 -2.08 -2.44
N GLY A 12 -7.22 -2.65 -2.59
CA GLY A 12 -6.82 -3.91 -1.95
C GLY A 12 -5.95 -3.72 -0.71
N TYR A 13 -5.32 -2.56 -0.57
CA TYR A 13 -4.37 -2.26 0.50
C TYR A 13 -4.70 -0.93 1.17
N GLY A 14 -5.94 -0.79 1.63
CA GLY A 14 -6.46 0.45 2.20
C GLY A 14 -5.67 0.97 3.41
N HIS A 15 -5.11 0.06 4.22
CA HIS A 15 -4.22 0.40 5.34
C HIS A 15 -2.89 1.02 4.89
N LEU A 16 -2.46 0.79 3.65
CA LEU A 16 -1.27 1.41 3.06
C LEU A 16 -1.56 2.72 2.32
N LYS A 17 -2.81 3.21 2.33
CA LYS A 17 -3.23 4.40 1.57
C LYS A 17 -2.37 5.64 1.87
N TYR A 18 -1.98 5.80 3.13
CA TYR A 18 -1.20 6.93 3.63
C TYR A 18 0.24 6.55 4.02
N ASP A 19 0.66 5.31 3.73
CA ASP A 19 2.05 4.91 3.97
C ASP A 19 2.95 5.56 2.91
N LEU A 20 3.90 6.37 3.35
CA LEU A 20 4.84 7.06 2.46
C LEU A 20 5.75 6.10 1.69
N GLU A 21 6.06 4.93 2.25
CA GLU A 21 6.82 3.89 1.54
C GLU A 21 6.00 3.24 0.41
N ASN A 22 4.66 3.28 0.50
CA ASN A 22 3.76 2.83 -0.56
C ASN A 22 3.62 3.88 -1.69
N GLY A 23 4.03 5.12 -1.43
CA GLY A 23 4.02 6.21 -2.41
C GLY A 23 5.21 6.13 -3.36
N ILE A 24 4.93 6.18 -4.67
CA ILE A 24 5.94 6.31 -5.72
C ILE A 24 5.62 7.49 -6.64
N ILE A 25 6.67 8.09 -7.20
CA ILE A 25 6.53 9.19 -8.17
C ILE A 25 6.91 8.66 -9.53
N LEU A 26 5.99 8.78 -10.49
CA LEU A 26 6.21 8.32 -11.86
C LEU A 26 6.08 9.49 -12.82
N CYS A 27 6.85 9.47 -13.92
CA CYS A 27 6.55 10.37 -15.03
C CYS A 27 5.21 9.95 -15.67
N ARG A 28 4.55 10.87 -16.38
CA ARG A 28 3.26 10.59 -17.04
C ARG A 28 3.30 9.35 -17.96
N LYS A 29 4.42 9.13 -18.67
CA LYS A 29 4.59 7.95 -19.54
C LYS A 29 4.63 6.65 -18.74
N CYS A 30 5.43 6.59 -17.67
CA CYS A 30 5.52 5.40 -16.81
C CYS A 30 4.22 5.15 -16.06
N HIS A 31 3.55 6.20 -15.57
CA HIS A 31 2.25 6.07 -14.92
C HIS A 31 1.21 5.48 -15.89
N PHE A 32 1.14 6.00 -17.12
CA PHE A 32 0.23 5.48 -18.13
C PHE A 32 0.58 4.03 -18.52
N ALA A 33 1.87 3.72 -18.73
CA ALA A 33 2.32 2.38 -19.05
C ALA A 33 2.02 1.36 -17.94
N LEU A 34 2.06 1.77 -16.67
CA LEU A 34 1.72 0.91 -15.54
C LEU A 34 0.22 0.57 -15.50
N HIS A 35 -0.67 1.48 -15.89
CA HIS A 35 -2.12 1.24 -15.88
C HIS A 35 -2.66 0.63 -17.18
N PHE A 36 -2.11 1.04 -18.32
CA PHE A 36 -2.69 0.77 -19.64
C PHE A 36 -1.68 0.17 -20.63
N GLY A 37 -0.44 -0.08 -20.19
CA GLY A 37 0.57 -0.71 -21.03
C GLY A 37 0.29 -2.21 -21.22
N LYS A 38 0.85 -2.78 -22.29
CA LYS A 38 0.79 -4.23 -22.57
C LYS A 38 1.60 -5.06 -21.56
N ASP A 39 2.61 -4.43 -20.94
CA ASP A 39 3.50 -5.06 -19.97
C ASP A 39 3.79 -4.09 -18.81
N PRO A 40 2.85 -3.97 -17.85
CA PRO A 40 3.07 -3.17 -16.65
C PRO A 40 4.16 -3.75 -15.75
N LYS A 41 4.46 -5.06 -15.87
CA LYS A 41 5.45 -5.75 -15.03
C LYS A 41 6.85 -5.15 -15.20
N LYS A 42 7.20 -4.81 -16.44
CA LYS A 42 8.47 -4.11 -16.73
C LYS A 42 8.64 -2.80 -15.95
N ILE A 43 7.55 -2.06 -15.73
CA ILE A 43 7.59 -0.82 -14.93
C ILE A 43 7.75 -1.15 -13.44
N GLU A 44 7.02 -2.14 -12.92
CA GLU A 44 7.18 -2.61 -11.54
C GLU A 44 8.62 -3.08 -11.25
N ASP A 45 9.20 -3.85 -12.16
CA ASP A 45 10.55 -4.40 -12.00
C ASP A 45 11.58 -3.28 -11.96
N ARG A 46 11.41 -2.25 -12.79
CA ARG A 46 12.26 -1.05 -12.75
C ARG A 46 12.09 -0.28 -11.44
N ILE A 47 10.87 -0.18 -10.90
CA ILE A 47 10.62 0.44 -9.59
C ILE A 47 11.36 -0.34 -8.50
N ARG A 48 11.28 -1.68 -8.51
CA ARG A 48 11.99 -2.55 -7.56
C ARG A 48 13.50 -2.41 -7.67
N GLU A 49 14.03 -2.32 -8.88
CA GLU A 49 15.47 -2.12 -9.13
C GLU A 49 15.95 -0.80 -8.52
N VAL A 50 15.21 0.29 -8.72
CA VAL A 50 15.59 1.63 -8.24
C VAL A 50 15.42 1.76 -6.72
N ARG A 51 14.32 1.25 -6.15
CA ARG A 51 14.05 1.35 -4.71
C ARG A 51 14.84 0.32 -3.88
N GLY A 52 15.20 -0.79 -4.50
CA GLY A 52 15.96 -1.88 -3.91
C GLY A 52 15.12 -2.88 -3.11
N ARG A 53 15.65 -4.10 -2.98
CA ARG A 53 14.98 -5.24 -2.31
C ARG A 53 14.62 -4.98 -0.84
N LYS A 54 15.41 -4.15 -0.14
CA LYS A 54 15.14 -3.81 1.27
C LYS A 54 13.83 -3.03 1.41
N TRP A 55 13.57 -2.09 0.51
CA TRP A 55 12.30 -1.34 0.49
C TRP A 55 11.14 -2.29 0.17
N GLU A 56 11.29 -3.12 -0.85
CA GLU A 56 10.26 -4.08 -1.26
C GLU A 56 9.89 -5.04 -0.12
N ASN A 57 10.89 -5.63 0.55
CA ASN A 57 10.65 -6.56 1.66
C ASN A 57 9.91 -5.90 2.84
N ARG A 58 10.23 -4.65 3.17
CA ARG A 58 9.52 -3.90 4.22
C ARG A 58 8.08 -3.65 3.83
N LEU A 59 7.86 -3.16 2.61
CA LEU A 59 6.52 -2.84 2.13
C LEU A 59 5.65 -4.10 1.97
N PHE A 60 6.26 -5.21 1.53
CA PHE A 60 5.62 -6.53 1.48
C PHE A 60 5.22 -7.02 2.88
N LYS A 61 6.09 -6.85 3.89
CA LYS A 61 5.73 -7.20 5.27
C LYS A 61 4.50 -6.42 5.74
N LYS A 62 4.47 -5.11 5.52
CA LYS A 62 3.33 -4.24 5.84
C LYS A 62 2.06 -4.60 5.07
N SER A 63 2.19 -5.03 3.81
CA SER A 63 1.05 -5.45 3.01
C SER A 63 0.39 -6.73 3.53
N LYS A 64 1.14 -7.56 4.28
CA LYS A 64 0.69 -8.81 4.91
C LYS A 64 0.23 -8.67 6.36
N GLU A 65 0.50 -7.54 7.01
CA GLU A 65 0.03 -7.30 8.39
C GLU A 65 -1.49 -7.45 8.44
N LYS A 66 -2.08 -7.95 9.53
CA LYS A 66 -3.56 -7.97 9.62
C LYS A 66 -4.04 -6.54 9.88
N HIS A 67 -4.81 -6.01 8.94
CA HIS A 67 -5.46 -4.71 9.09
C HIS A 67 -6.96 -4.95 9.29
N TYR A 68 -7.45 -4.62 10.48
CA TYR A 68 -8.87 -4.61 10.78
C TYR A 68 -9.48 -3.34 10.21
N SER A 69 -9.62 -3.27 8.88
CA SER A 69 -10.36 -2.19 8.23
C SER A 69 -11.86 -2.26 8.52
N TYR A 70 -12.35 -3.43 8.96
CA TYR A 70 -13.72 -3.64 9.39
C TYR A 70 -13.77 -3.76 10.91
N GLN A 71 -14.27 -2.71 11.56
CA GLN A 71 -14.53 -2.70 12.98
C GLN A 71 -15.91 -3.32 13.21
N THR A 72 -15.93 -4.62 13.50
CA THR A 72 -17.16 -5.31 13.86
C THR A 72 -17.71 -4.78 15.19
N ILE A 73 -18.99 -5.05 15.48
CA ILE A 73 -19.57 -4.78 16.81
C ILE A 73 -18.67 -5.39 17.92
N ASP A 74 -18.12 -6.58 17.67
CA ASP A 74 -17.17 -7.25 18.55
C ASP A 74 -15.87 -6.47 18.81
N TYR A 75 -15.36 -5.76 17.79
CA TYR A 75 -14.19 -4.90 17.96
C TYR A 75 -14.49 -3.78 18.97
N TYR A 76 -15.64 -3.11 18.84
CA TYR A 76 -16.04 -2.04 19.75
C TYR A 76 -16.38 -2.56 21.15
N ASN A 77 -17.05 -3.71 21.26
CA ASN A 77 -17.34 -4.35 22.54
C ASN A 77 -16.06 -4.68 23.34
N LYS A 78 -14.98 -5.07 22.66
CA LYS A 78 -13.68 -5.31 23.31
C LYS A 78 -13.06 -4.02 23.86
N ILE A 79 -13.13 -2.93 23.11
CA ILE A 79 -12.63 -1.62 23.57
C ILE A 79 -13.44 -1.12 24.78
N ILE A 80 -14.77 -1.20 24.73
CA ILE A 80 -15.64 -0.79 25.84
C ILE A 80 -15.29 -1.57 27.11
N LYS A 81 -15.13 -2.89 27.02
CA LYS A 81 -14.73 -3.73 28.16
C LYS A 81 -13.36 -3.39 28.72
N GLN A 82 -12.41 -2.95 27.90
CA GLN A 82 -11.10 -2.51 28.37
C GLN A 82 -11.18 -1.19 29.12
N LEU A 83 -11.96 -0.23 28.60
CA LEU A 83 -12.13 1.08 29.23
C LEU A 83 -12.91 1.03 30.54
N GLN A 84 -13.85 0.08 30.70
CA GLN A 84 -14.61 -0.12 31.94
C GLN A 84 -13.82 -0.82 33.07
N LYS A 85 -12.64 -1.37 32.77
CA LYS A 85 -11.75 -1.99 33.76
C LYS A 85 -10.72 -1.01 34.36
N LEU A 86 -10.69 0.22 33.85
CA LEU A 86 -9.99 1.36 34.44
C LEU A 86 -10.92 2.05 35.43
#